data_AF-D3DAT9-F1
#
_entry.id   AF-D3DAT9-F1
#
_cell.length_a   1.000
_cell.length_b   1.000
_cell.length_c   1.000
_cell.angle_alpha   90.00
_cell.angle_beta   90.00
_cell.angle_gamma   90.00
#
_symmetry.space_group_name_H-M   'P 1'
#
loop_
_entity.id
_entity.type
_entity.pdbx_description
1 polymer ?
#
loop_
_entity_poly.entity_id
_entity_poly.type
_entity_poly.pdbx_seq_one_letter_code
_entity_poly.pdbx_strand_id
1 'polypeptide(L)'
;DINGDDRADIVGFGNAGVIVSLGQTDGTFTEPKLVINNFAQDAGGWRVETNPRELADINGDDRADIVGFGNAGVIVSLGQTDGTFTEPKLVINKFDFAADDRQA
;
A
#
# COMPACT_ATOMS: atom_id res chain seq x y z
N ASP A 1 7.50 -8.71 -3.15
CA ASP A 1 6.95 -9.96 -2.63
C ASP A 1 5.83 -9.59 -1.67
N ILE A 2 4.60 -9.88 -2.05
CA ILE A 2 3.37 -9.52 -1.33
C ILE A 2 2.84 -10.72 -0.53
N ASN A 3 3.13 -11.94 -0.97
CA ASN A 3 2.66 -13.17 -0.35
C ASN A 3 3.77 -13.96 0.38
N GLY A 4 5.02 -13.52 0.31
CA GLY A 4 6.17 -14.07 1.04
C GLY A 4 6.75 -15.29 0.34
N ASP A 5 6.69 -15.33 -0.99
CA ASP A 5 7.09 -16.48 -1.79
C ASP A 5 8.47 -16.33 -2.47
N ASP A 6 9.21 -15.29 -2.08
CA ASP A 6 10.52 -14.85 -2.58
C ASP A 6 10.51 -14.43 -4.06
N ARG A 7 9.33 -14.10 -4.62
CA ARG A 7 9.20 -13.58 -5.98
C ARG A 7 8.68 -12.14 -5.99
N ALA A 8 8.99 -11.44 -7.08
CA ALA A 8 8.40 -10.14 -7.33
C ALA A 8 6.98 -10.30 -7.87
N ASP A 9 6.04 -9.56 -7.27
CA ASP A 9 4.66 -9.43 -7.73
C ASP A 9 4.44 -8.07 -8.40
N ILE A 10 3.31 -7.93 -9.09
CA ILE A 10 2.88 -6.65 -9.65
C ILE A 10 1.79 -6.06 -8.77
N VAL A 11 1.97 -4.79 -8.40
CA VAL A 11 0.98 -3.98 -7.70
C VAL A 11 0.66 -2.75 -8.52
N GLY A 12 -0.63 -2.50 -8.74
CA GLY A 12 -1.13 -1.32 -9.42
C GLY A 12 -2.06 -0.52 -8.52
N PHE A 13 -1.75 0.76 -8.30
CA PHE A 13 -2.68 1.72 -7.69
C PHE A 13 -3.57 2.33 -8.78
N GLY A 14 -4.69 1.65 -9.08
CA GLY A 14 -5.62 2.05 -10.13
C GLY A 14 -6.58 3.17 -9.70
N ASN A 15 -7.67 3.32 -10.45
CA ASN A 15 -8.71 4.31 -10.13
C ASN A 15 -9.62 3.85 -8.98
N ALA A 16 -10.01 2.58 -9.01
CA ALA A 16 -10.94 1.98 -8.03
C ALA A 16 -10.25 1.38 -6.80
N GLY A 17 -8.92 1.27 -6.80
CA GLY A 17 -8.19 0.69 -5.67
C GLY A 17 -6.86 0.05 -6.04
N VAL A 18 -6.36 -0.81 -5.14
CA VAL A 18 -5.12 -1.56 -5.32
C VAL A 18 -5.41 -2.89 -6.00
N ILE A 19 -4.68 -3.15 -7.07
CA ILE A 19 -4.76 -4.37 -7.88
C ILE A 19 -3.45 -5.13 -7.74
N VAL A 20 -3.53 -6.44 -7.50
CA VAL A 20 -2.37 -7.33 -7.37
C VAL A 20 -2.43 -8.43 -8.42
N SER A 21 -1.26 -8.78 -8.96
CA SER A 21 -1.05 -9.93 -9.83
C SER A 21 0.22 -10.64 -9.35
N LEU A 22 0.08 -11.89 -8.89
CA LEU A 22 1.13 -12.63 -8.18
C LEU A 22 2.11 -13.30 -9.15
N GLY A 23 3.40 -13.20 -8.85
CA GLY A 23 4.48 -13.78 -9.65
C GLY A 23 4.53 -15.30 -9.55
N GLN A 24 4.66 -15.96 -10.69
CA GLN A 24 4.78 -17.41 -10.81
C GLN A 24 6.22 -17.84 -11.06
N THR A 25 6.49 -19.12 -10.81
CA THR A 25 7.84 -19.72 -10.96
C THR A 25 8.38 -19.69 -12.39
N ASP A 26 7.52 -19.55 -13.40
CA ASP A 26 7.88 -19.49 -14.81
C ASP A 26 7.99 -18.05 -15.36
N GLY A 27 7.89 -17.04 -14.48
CA GLY A 27 7.92 -15.62 -14.86
C GLY A 27 6.59 -15.09 -15.40
N THR A 28 5.51 -15.89 -15.37
CA THR A 28 4.15 -15.41 -15.62
C THR A 28 3.53 -14.82 -14.35
N PHE A 29 2.33 -14.25 -14.47
CA PHE A 29 1.61 -13.68 -13.33
C PHE A 29 0.15 -14.13 -13.33
N THR A 30 -0.47 -14.19 -12.14
CA THR A 30 -1.90 -14.52 -12.03
C THR A 30 -2.78 -13.43 -12.65
N GLU A 31 -4.03 -13.75 -12.97
CA GLU A 31 -5.04 -12.74 -13.28
C GLU A 31 -5.07 -11.63 -12.21
N PRO A 32 -5.07 -10.34 -12.61
CA PRO A 32 -5.09 -9.23 -11.67
C PRO A 32 -6.37 -9.22 -10.82
N LYS A 33 -6.24 -8.97 -9.52
CA LYS A 33 -7.36 -8.90 -8.58
C LYS A 33 -7.36 -7.56 -7.87
N LEU A 34 -8.52 -6.91 -7.78
CA LEU A 34 -8.74 -5.78 -6.88
C LEU A 34 -8.73 -6.30 -5.44
N VAL A 35 -7.73 -5.92 -4.65
CA VAL A 35 -7.54 -6.42 -3.28
C VAL A 35 -7.90 -5.40 -2.20
N ILE A 36 -7.88 -4.11 -2.53
CA ILE A 36 -8.27 -3.03 -1.61
C ILE A 36 -9.06 -1.97 -2.39
N ASN A 37 -10.18 -1.51 -1.85
CA ASN A 37 -10.95 -0.37 -2.35
C ASN A 37 -10.52 0.94 -1.64
N ASN A 38 -9.25 1.32 -1.79
CA ASN A 38 -8.61 2.51 -1.21
C ASN A 38 -7.27 2.77 -1.93
N PHE A 39 -6.47 3.74 -1.47
CA PHE A 39 -5.18 4.12 -2.06
C PHE A 39 -5.25 4.58 -3.53
N ALA A 40 -6.43 4.99 -3.96
CA ALA A 40 -6.75 5.27 -5.35
C ALA A 40 -7.55 6.57 -5.52
N GLN A 41 -7.66 7.05 -6.76
CA GLN A 41 -8.31 8.32 -7.07
C GLN A 41 -9.81 8.31 -6.73
N ASP A 42 -10.54 7.30 -7.18
CA ASP A 42 -11.99 7.18 -6.95
C ASP A 42 -12.29 6.50 -5.62
N ALA A 43 -11.30 5.83 -5.03
CA ALA A 43 -11.37 5.19 -3.73
C ALA A 43 -10.34 5.78 -2.77
N GLY A 44 -10.78 6.81 -2.03
CA GLY A 44 -9.96 7.50 -1.01
C GLY A 44 -9.34 8.83 -1.48
N GLY A 45 -9.48 9.21 -2.75
CA GLY A 45 -9.09 10.54 -3.23
C GLY A 45 -7.58 10.73 -3.42
N TRP A 46 -6.81 9.64 -3.54
CA TRP A 46 -5.35 9.68 -3.62
C TRP A 46 -4.87 10.29 -4.94
N ARG A 47 -3.76 11.03 -4.88
CA ARG A 47 -3.13 11.70 -6.03
C ARG A 47 -1.65 11.41 -6.07
N VAL A 48 -1.09 11.24 -7.28
CA VAL A 48 0.34 10.96 -7.46
C VAL A 48 1.19 12.15 -6.99
N GLU A 49 0.67 13.36 -7.18
CA GLU A 49 1.36 14.62 -6.93
C GLU A 49 1.47 14.95 -5.43
N THR A 50 0.56 14.44 -4.61
CA THR A 50 0.43 14.85 -3.19
C THR A 50 0.37 13.69 -2.21
N ASN A 51 0.12 12.46 -2.66
CA ASN A 51 -0.02 11.31 -1.78
C ASN A 51 0.89 10.16 -2.23
N PRO A 52 2.19 10.21 -1.84
CA PRO A 52 3.11 9.11 -2.03
C PRO A 52 2.55 7.80 -1.47
N ARG A 53 2.79 6.72 -2.20
CA ARG A 53 2.38 5.36 -1.86
C ARG A 53 3.58 4.45 -2.11
N GLU A 54 3.94 3.70 -1.09
CA GLU A 54 5.13 2.86 -1.09
C GLU A 54 4.75 1.42 -0.73
N LEU A 55 5.61 0.50 -1.15
CA LEU A 55 5.59 -0.89 -0.74
C LEU A 55 6.85 -1.20 0.07
N ALA A 56 6.68 -1.64 1.31
CA ALA A 56 7.78 -2.00 2.19
C ALA A 56 7.30 -2.99 3.25
N ASP A 57 8.13 -3.97 3.62
CA ASP A 57 7.90 -4.76 4.83
C ASP A 57 8.18 -3.86 6.04
N ILE A 58 7.11 -3.50 6.77
CA ILE A 58 7.22 -2.62 7.95
C ILE A 58 6.94 -3.35 9.26
N ASN A 59 6.53 -4.62 9.20
CA ASN A 59 6.19 -5.42 10.36
C ASN A 59 7.16 -6.60 10.60
N GLY A 60 8.10 -6.83 9.67
CA GLY A 60 9.15 -7.85 9.73
C GLY A 60 8.64 -9.26 9.42
N ASP A 61 7.63 -9.37 8.56
CA ASP A 61 7.02 -10.65 8.20
C ASP A 61 7.41 -11.17 6.80
N ASP A 62 8.39 -10.50 6.17
CA ASP A 62 8.95 -10.75 4.85
C ASP A 62 7.95 -10.54 3.70
N ARG A 63 6.81 -9.88 3.94
CA ARG A 63 5.88 -9.43 2.89
C ARG A 63 5.87 -7.91 2.81
N ALA A 64 5.76 -7.39 1.60
CA ALA A 64 5.58 -5.97 1.40
C ALA A 64 4.18 -5.54 1.85
N ASP A 65 4.14 -4.55 2.73
CA ASP A 65 2.95 -3.83 3.15
C ASP A 65 2.75 -2.57 2.29
N ILE A 66 1.53 -2.03 2.27
CA ILE A 66 1.26 -0.72 1.66
C ILE A 66 1.39 0.36 2.72
N VAL A 67 2.22 1.37 2.42
CA VAL A 67 2.33 2.61 3.19
C VAL A 67 1.89 3.77 2.33
N GLY A 68 0.82 4.44 2.72
CA GLY A 68 0.28 5.61 2.02
C GLY A 68 0.37 6.88 2.86
N PHE A 69 0.95 7.93 2.31
CA PHE A 69 1.03 9.26 2.92
C PHE A 69 -0.18 10.09 2.45
N GLY A 70 -1.32 9.90 3.13
CA GLY A 70 -2.58 10.53 2.79
C GLY A 70 -2.80 11.88 3.49
N ASN A 71 -3.89 12.56 3.13
CA ASN A 71 -4.23 13.88 3.70
C ASN A 71 -4.50 13.85 5.21
N ALA A 72 -4.92 12.69 5.76
CA ALA A 72 -5.15 12.51 7.19
C ALA A 72 -3.88 12.12 7.98
N GLY A 73 -2.82 11.72 7.27
CA GLY A 73 -1.59 11.15 7.85
C GLY A 73 -1.18 9.85 7.16
N VAL A 74 -0.38 9.02 7.84
CA VAL A 74 0.11 7.74 7.29
C VAL A 74 -0.92 6.65 7.49
N ILE A 75 -1.33 6.04 6.39
CA ILE A 75 -2.26 4.91 6.35
C ILE A 75 -1.48 3.66 5.92
N VAL A 76 -1.64 2.57 6.66
CA VAL A 76 -0.96 1.29 6.43
C VAL A 76 -1.99 0.20 6.16
N SER A 77 -1.64 -0.73 5.27
CA SER A 77 -2.38 -1.97 5.02
C SER A 77 -1.37 -3.10 4.89
N LEU A 78 -1.47 -4.10 5.77
CA LEU A 78 -0.44 -5.13 5.93
C LEU A 78 -0.63 -6.27 4.95
N GLY A 79 0.46 -6.77 4.36
CA GLY A 79 0.48 -7.89 3.43
C GLY A 79 0.09 -9.22 4.08
N GLN A 80 -0.68 -10.03 3.36
CA GLN A 80 -1.11 -11.36 3.82
C GLN A 80 -0.58 -12.46 2.91
N THR A 81 -0.44 -13.67 3.46
CA THR A 81 0.13 -14.84 2.76
C THR A 81 -0.66 -15.27 1.52
N ASP A 82 -1.89 -14.80 1.34
CA ASP A 82 -2.73 -15.08 0.17
C ASP A 82 -2.63 -14.00 -0.93
N GLY A 83 -1.74 -13.03 -0.76
CA GLY A 83 -1.55 -11.91 -1.69
C GLY A 83 -2.60 -10.80 -1.54
N THR A 84 -3.42 -10.84 -0.48
CA THR A 84 -4.31 -9.75 -0.09
C THR A 84 -3.65 -8.85 0.95
N PHE A 85 -4.38 -7.83 1.41
CA PHE A 85 -3.93 -6.99 2.51
C PHE A 85 -5.03 -6.80 3.55
N THR A 86 -4.63 -6.45 4.78
CA THR A 86 -5.58 -6.07 5.83
C THR A 86 -6.29 -4.77 5.50
N GLU A 87 -7.44 -4.51 6.14
CA GLU A 87 -8.11 -3.19 6.03
C GLU A 87 -7.14 -2.02 6.29
N PRO A 88 -7.18 -0.94 5.48
CA PRO A 88 -6.33 0.22 5.68
C PRO A 88 -6.57 0.89 7.04
N LYS A 89 -5.50 1.15 7.78
CA LYS A 89 -5.54 1.79 9.10
C LYS A 89 -4.70 3.05 9.11
N LEU A 90 -5.26 4.14 9.63
CA LEU A 90 -4.50 5.33 9.98
C LEU A 90 -3.60 5.00 11.18
N VAL A 91 -2.29 5.03 10.99
CA VAL A 91 -1.30 4.67 12.02
C VAL A 91 -0.59 5.89 12.60
N ILE A 92 -0.51 6.99 11.84
CA ILE A 92 0.03 8.26 12.29
C ILE A 92 -0.91 9.37 11.82
N ASN A 93 -1.37 10.20 12.74
CA ASN A 93 -2.11 11.42 12.40
C ASN A 93 -1.10 12.50 11.97
N LYS A 94 -1.38 13.19 10.86
CA LYS A 94 -0.57 14.34 10.38
C LYS A 94 0.93 14.02 10.23
N PHE A 95 1.31 13.56 9.04
CA PHE A 95 2.70 13.31 8.67
C PHE A 95 3.21 14.42 7.76
N ASP A 96 3.16 15.65 8.28
CA ASP A 96 3.68 16.84 7.63
C ASP A 96 4.76 17.50 8.49
N PHE A 97 5.74 18.11 7.85
CA PHE A 97 6.66 19.03 8.52
C PHE A 97 5.94 20.36 8.69
N ALA A 98 5.02 20.47 9.65
CA ALA A 98 4.63 21.80 10.10
C ALA A 98 5.90 22.47 10.63
N ALA A 99 6.35 23.54 9.98
CA ALA A 99 7.51 24.33 10.40
C ALA A 99 7.31 25.03 11.78
N ASP A 100 6.22 24.72 12.49
CA ASP A 100 5.77 25.39 13.70
C ASP A 100 5.44 24.44 14.87
N ASP A 101 5.98 23.21 14.89
CA ASP A 101 5.95 22.37 16.10
C ASP A 101 7.10 22.72 17.09
N ARG A 102 7.64 23.95 17.02
CA ARG A 102 8.48 24.53 18.07
C ARG A 102 7.64 25.40 19.01
N GLN A 103 6.75 24.77 19.77
CA GLN A 103 6.20 25.19 21.07
C GLN A 103 5.16 24.13 21.51
N ALA A 104 5.17 23.55 22.71
CA ALA A 104 5.68 23.96 24.02
C ALA A 104 6.30 22.78 24.81
#